data_AF-A0A0B4C3C6-F1
#
_entry.id   AF-A0A0B4C3C6-F1
#
_cell.length_a   1.000
_cell.length_b   1.000
_cell.length_c   1.000
_cell.angle_alpha   90.00
_cell.angle_beta   90.00
_cell.angle_gamma   90.00
#
_symmetry.space_group_name_H-M   'P 1'
#
loop_
_entity.id
_entity.type
_entity.pdbx_description
1 polymer ?
#
loop_
_entity_poly.entity_id
_entity_poly.type
_entity_poly.pdbx_seq_one_letter_code
_entity_poly.pdbx_strand_id
1 'polypeptide(L)'
;MHTSLDLGVTTLFRDATKQNLMSSLKTTSDWERFKQIDRNARAAEQQEKDTFDRDKADLLAKAREELINEAGSKTFEHPTPLGTDRFNKTTIDAEARRRVEQAHETRLIKIREDEGLAYAKLKQDIRAREQARELPSNEFNRVNDRRDGQDRRMQRQ
;
A
#
# COMPACT_ATOMS: atom_id res chain seq x y z
N MET A 1 -6.58 -15.65 -10.19
CA MET A 1 -6.65 -14.64 -11.27
C MET A 1 -7.00 -13.24 -10.77
N HIS A 2 -7.52 -13.03 -9.56
CA HIS A 2 -7.76 -11.67 -9.04
C HIS A 2 -6.47 -10.95 -8.60
N THR A 3 -5.52 -11.68 -8.01
CA THR A 3 -4.34 -11.09 -7.37
C THR A 3 -3.35 -10.40 -8.32
N SER A 4 -3.19 -10.89 -9.56
CA SER A 4 -2.33 -10.22 -10.55
C SER A 4 -2.93 -8.90 -11.05
N LEU A 5 -4.26 -8.83 -11.15
CA LEU A 5 -4.99 -7.59 -11.45
C LEU A 5 -4.86 -6.60 -10.30
N ASP A 6 -5.03 -7.08 -9.06
CA ASP A 6 -4.92 -6.27 -7.85
C ASP A 6 -3.50 -5.68 -7.70
N LEU A 7 -2.47 -6.49 -7.97
CA LEU A 7 -1.08 -6.03 -8.00
C LEU A 7 -0.87 -4.96 -9.10
N GLY A 8 -1.53 -5.08 -10.24
CA GLY A 8 -1.50 -4.07 -11.31
C GLY A 8 -2.17 -2.76 -10.89
N VAL A 9 -3.37 -2.82 -10.33
CA VAL A 9 -4.13 -1.65 -9.88
C VAL A 9 -3.40 -0.91 -8.75
N THR A 10 -2.87 -1.64 -7.77
CA THR A 10 -2.10 -1.06 -6.66
C THR A 10 -0.82 -0.38 -7.16
N THR A 11 -0.15 -0.96 -8.17
CA THR A 11 1.02 -0.32 -8.81
C THR A 11 0.64 0.98 -9.49
N LEU A 12 -0.45 1.00 -10.27
CA LEU A 12 -0.93 2.22 -10.94
C LEU A 12 -1.29 3.31 -9.94
N PHE A 13 -2.00 2.95 -8.86
CA PHE A 13 -2.36 3.92 -7.83
C PHE A 13 -1.14 4.47 -7.10
N ARG A 14 -0.17 3.60 -6.76
CA ARG A 14 1.11 4.01 -6.19
C ARG A 14 1.85 4.96 -7.13
N ASP A 15 1.93 4.65 -8.42
CA ASP A 15 2.67 5.47 -9.37
C ASP A 15 2.00 6.84 -9.56
N ALA A 16 0.67 6.89 -9.62
CA ALA A 16 -0.09 8.13 -9.67
C ALA A 16 0.12 8.99 -8.41
N THR A 17 0.06 8.39 -7.22
CA THR A 17 0.31 9.10 -5.95
C THR A 17 1.75 9.61 -5.86
N LYS A 18 2.72 8.82 -6.31
CA LYS A 18 4.14 9.19 -6.42
C LYS A 18 4.34 10.38 -7.36
N GLN A 19 3.83 10.31 -8.59
CA GLN A 19 3.94 11.41 -9.56
C GLN A 19 3.32 12.70 -9.04
N ASN A 20 2.13 12.58 -8.42
CA ASN A 20 1.44 13.72 -7.85
C ASN A 20 2.18 14.32 -6.64
N LEU A 21 2.84 13.49 -5.82
CA LEU A 21 3.69 13.96 -4.72
C LEU A 21 4.92 14.68 -5.25
N MET A 22 5.59 14.13 -6.27
CA MET A 22 6.83 14.70 -6.83
C MET A 22 6.66 16.16 -7.29
N SER A 23 5.50 16.54 -7.83
CA SER A 23 5.22 17.94 -8.20
C SER A 23 5.03 18.88 -7.02
N SER A 24 4.75 18.36 -5.83
CA SER A 24 4.58 19.13 -4.59
C SER A 24 5.85 19.23 -3.72
N LEU A 25 6.92 18.51 -4.08
CA LEU A 25 8.19 18.54 -3.33
C LEU A 25 8.94 19.85 -3.57
N LYS A 26 8.99 20.71 -2.54
CA LYS A 26 9.64 22.04 -2.62
C LYS A 26 10.95 22.12 -1.85
N THR A 27 11.11 21.39 -0.76
CA THR A 27 12.29 21.51 0.11
C THR A 27 13.21 20.30 0.02
N THR A 28 14.51 20.50 0.31
CA THR A 28 15.50 19.41 0.37
C THR A 28 15.08 18.31 1.35
N SER A 29 14.50 18.67 2.50
CA SER A 29 14.03 17.67 3.47
C SER A 29 12.87 16.83 2.94
N ASP A 30 12.02 17.38 2.08
CA ASP A 30 10.92 16.62 1.48
C ASP A 30 11.45 15.61 0.46
N TRP A 31 12.45 16.01 -0.33
CA TRP A 31 13.16 15.12 -1.24
C TRP A 31 13.89 13.98 -0.52
N GLU A 32 14.51 14.26 0.63
CA GLU A 32 15.17 13.24 1.44
C GLU A 32 14.17 12.23 2.01
N ARG A 33 13.06 12.71 2.57
CA ARG A 33 11.97 11.84 3.07
C ARG A 33 11.37 11.00 1.95
N PHE A 34 11.12 11.60 0.79
CA PHE A 34 10.65 10.88 -0.39
C PHE A 34 11.62 9.76 -0.80
N LYS A 35 12.92 10.06 -0.91
CA LYS A 35 13.95 9.06 -1.23
C LYS A 35 14.08 7.98 -0.15
N GLN A 36 13.83 8.32 1.11
CA GLN A 36 13.84 7.35 2.19
C GLN A 36 12.66 6.38 2.09
N ILE A 37 11.45 6.88 1.81
CA ILE A 37 10.27 6.04 1.56
C ILE A 37 10.53 5.08 0.39
N ASP A 38 10.99 5.61 -0.75
CA ASP A 38 11.28 4.80 -1.94
C ASP A 38 12.37 3.73 -1.68
N ARG A 39 13.45 4.07 -0.96
CA ARG A 39 14.49 3.11 -0.59
C ARG A 39 13.98 2.02 0.35
N ASN A 40 13.20 2.39 1.37
CA ASN A 40 12.67 1.44 2.34
C ASN A 40 11.70 0.46 1.66
N ALA A 41 10.81 0.95 0.79
CA ALA A 41 9.88 0.12 0.05
C ALA A 41 10.62 -0.86 -0.88
N ARG A 42 11.63 -0.39 -1.64
CA ARG A 42 12.45 -1.26 -2.49
C ARG A 42 13.22 -2.32 -1.69
N ALA A 43 13.77 -1.95 -0.54
CA ALA A 43 14.47 -2.89 0.32
C ALA A 43 13.51 -3.96 0.86
N ALA A 44 12.30 -3.58 1.28
CA ALA A 44 11.27 -4.51 1.72
C ALA A 44 10.79 -5.43 0.59
N GLU A 45 10.55 -4.91 -0.61
CA GLU A 45 10.18 -5.72 -1.78
C GLU A 45 11.29 -6.73 -2.13
N GLN A 46 12.56 -6.31 -2.11
CA GLN A 46 13.68 -7.19 -2.40
C GLN A 46 13.83 -8.26 -1.32
N GLN A 47 13.75 -7.88 -0.05
CA GLN A 47 13.83 -8.81 1.07
C GLN A 47 12.71 -9.86 1.01
N GLU A 48 11.48 -9.47 0.68
CA GLU A 48 10.37 -10.42 0.52
C GLU A 48 10.61 -11.37 -0.66
N LYS A 49 11.14 -10.90 -1.79
CA LYS A 49 11.52 -11.76 -2.92
C LYS A 49 12.64 -12.73 -2.55
N ASP A 50 13.70 -12.25 -1.94
CA ASP A 50 14.84 -13.08 -1.53
C ASP A 50 14.41 -14.14 -0.53
N THR A 51 13.56 -13.76 0.44
CA THR A 51 13.00 -14.69 1.44
C THR A 51 12.09 -15.71 0.77
N PHE A 52 11.23 -15.27 -0.16
CA PHE A 52 10.35 -16.16 -0.89
C PHE A 52 11.13 -17.16 -1.73
N ASP A 53 12.11 -16.72 -2.50
CA ASP A 53 12.92 -17.60 -3.36
C ASP A 53 13.71 -18.62 -2.56
N ARG A 54 14.28 -18.20 -1.42
CA ARG A 54 15.00 -19.09 -0.51
C ARG A 54 14.08 -20.13 0.14
N ASP A 55 12.92 -19.70 0.63
CA ASP A 55 12.07 -20.52 1.50
C ASP A 55 10.92 -21.20 0.72
N LYS A 56 10.83 -20.99 -0.60
CA LYS A 56 9.74 -21.49 -1.46
C LYS A 56 9.51 -23.00 -1.32
N ALA A 57 10.58 -23.79 -1.30
CA ALA A 57 10.48 -25.24 -1.20
C ALA A 57 9.84 -25.67 0.13
N ASP A 58 10.25 -25.06 1.23
CA ASP A 58 9.73 -25.34 2.56
C ASP A 58 8.28 -24.85 2.71
N LEU A 59 7.95 -23.69 2.15
CA LEU A 59 6.59 -23.17 2.11
C LEU A 59 5.64 -24.11 1.34
N LEU A 60 6.09 -24.65 0.21
CA LEU A 60 5.32 -25.63 -0.56
C LEU A 60 5.14 -26.95 0.20
N ALA A 61 6.19 -27.43 0.88
CA ALA A 61 6.11 -28.64 1.70
C ALA A 61 5.08 -28.47 2.85
N LYS A 62 5.14 -27.34 3.56
CA LYS A 62 4.18 -27.00 4.62
C LYS A 62 2.75 -26.89 4.09
N ALA A 63 2.55 -26.17 2.98
CA ALA A 63 1.22 -26.02 2.38
C ALA A 63 0.61 -27.36 1.94
N ARG A 64 1.43 -28.30 1.46
CA ARG A 64 0.99 -29.67 1.15
C ARG A 64 0.54 -30.41 2.40
N GLU A 65 1.35 -30.36 3.46
CA GLU A 65 1.04 -31.01 4.73
C GLU A 65 -0.27 -30.47 5.33
N GLU A 66 -0.46 -29.14 5.31
CA GLU A 66 -1.69 -28.49 5.73
C GLU A 66 -2.90 -28.95 4.92
N LEU A 67 -2.77 -29.04 3.59
CA LEU A 67 -3.84 -29.53 2.70
C LEU A 67 -4.20 -31.00 2.97
N ILE A 68 -3.21 -31.85 3.21
CA ILE A 68 -3.39 -33.26 3.56
C ILE A 68 -4.10 -33.36 4.92
N ASN A 69 -3.67 -32.58 5.90
CA ASN A 69 -4.29 -32.53 7.22
C ASN A 69 -5.74 -32.02 7.15
N GLU A 70 -6.00 -30.98 6.36
CA GLU A 70 -7.34 -30.42 6.12
C GLU A 70 -8.27 -31.44 5.44
N ALA A 71 -7.74 -32.23 4.50
CA ALA A 71 -8.49 -33.30 3.84
C ALA A 71 -8.76 -34.49 4.77
N GLY A 72 -7.82 -34.81 5.66
CA GLY A 72 -7.93 -35.85 6.68
C GLY A 72 -8.87 -35.49 7.82
N SER A 73 -8.95 -34.21 8.22
CA SER A 73 -9.79 -33.73 9.31
C SER A 73 -11.26 -33.52 8.92
N LYS A 74 -11.60 -33.55 7.63
CA LYS A 74 -12.99 -33.46 7.15
C LYS A 74 -13.73 -34.78 7.43
N THR A 75 -14.36 -34.85 8.60
CA THR A 75 -15.37 -35.86 8.93
C THR A 75 -16.68 -35.53 8.23
N PHE A 76 -17.14 -36.45 7.39
CA PHE A 76 -18.47 -36.39 6.78
C PHE A 76 -19.43 -37.25 7.59
N GLU A 77 -20.68 -36.82 7.75
CA GLU A 77 -21.75 -37.60 8.39
C GLU A 77 -22.13 -38.86 7.60
N HIS A 78 -21.68 -38.96 6.35
CA HIS A 78 -21.93 -40.09 5.45
C HIS A 78 -20.61 -40.69 4.95
N PRO A 79 -20.54 -42.03 4.77
CA PRO A 79 -19.37 -42.68 4.22
C PRO A 79 -19.09 -42.15 2.80
N THR A 80 -17.83 -41.81 2.53
CA THR A 80 -17.44 -41.38 1.18
C THR A 80 -17.70 -42.49 0.17
N PRO A 81 -18.19 -42.16 -1.04
CA PRO A 81 -18.38 -43.12 -2.10
C PRO A 81 -17.08 -43.88 -2.41
N LEU A 82 -17.19 -45.21 -2.54
CA LEU A 82 -16.07 -46.09 -2.92
C LEU A 82 -15.40 -45.57 -4.20
N GLY A 83 -14.07 -45.41 -4.17
CA GLY A 83 -13.26 -44.98 -5.32
C GLY A 83 -12.97 -43.48 -5.40
N THR A 84 -13.43 -42.66 -4.44
CA THR A 84 -12.99 -41.27 -4.33
C THR A 84 -11.66 -41.16 -3.59
N ASP A 85 -10.55 -41.04 -4.34
CA ASP A 85 -9.25 -40.73 -3.75
C ASP A 85 -9.25 -39.27 -3.26
N ARG A 86 -9.33 -39.10 -1.92
CA ARG A 86 -9.26 -37.78 -1.28
C ARG A 86 -7.87 -37.14 -1.38
N PHE A 87 -6.86 -37.89 -1.82
CA PHE A 87 -5.45 -37.50 -1.83
C PHE A 87 -4.85 -37.50 -3.24
N ASN A 88 -5.60 -36.96 -4.21
CA ASN A 88 -5.02 -36.73 -5.53
C ASN A 88 -3.82 -35.77 -5.42
N LYS A 89 -2.62 -36.33 -5.57
CA LYS A 89 -1.35 -35.61 -5.45
C LYS A 89 -1.26 -34.41 -6.38
N THR A 90 -1.76 -34.53 -7.61
CA THR A 90 -1.68 -33.44 -8.61
C THR A 90 -2.51 -32.23 -8.21
N THR A 91 -3.70 -32.45 -7.64
CA THR A 91 -4.56 -31.36 -7.17
C THR A 91 -4.02 -30.71 -5.91
N ILE A 92 -3.47 -31.51 -4.99
CA ILE A 92 -2.81 -31.00 -3.78
C ILE A 92 -1.58 -30.16 -4.15
N ASP A 93 -0.77 -30.61 -5.11
CA ASP A 93 0.41 -29.88 -5.57
C ASP A 93 0.05 -28.55 -6.25
N ALA A 94 -0.98 -28.54 -7.09
CA ALA A 94 -1.45 -27.33 -7.75
C ALA A 94 -2.02 -26.32 -6.74
N GLU A 95 -2.82 -26.79 -5.77
CA GLU A 95 -3.42 -25.95 -4.74
C GLU A 95 -2.38 -25.40 -3.76
N ALA A 96 -1.39 -26.21 -3.37
CA ALA A 96 -0.28 -25.77 -2.53
C ALA A 96 0.52 -24.65 -3.19
N ARG A 97 0.84 -24.80 -4.50
CA ARG A 97 1.51 -23.74 -5.27
C ARG A 97 0.69 -22.47 -5.31
N ARG A 98 -0.60 -22.59 -5.62
CA ARG A 98 -1.52 -21.45 -5.66
C ARG A 98 -1.57 -20.72 -4.32
N ARG A 99 -1.69 -21.43 -3.19
CA ARG A 99 -1.73 -20.82 -1.85
C ARG A 99 -0.44 -20.06 -1.54
N VAL A 100 0.71 -20.67 -1.81
CA VAL A 100 2.03 -20.08 -1.56
C VAL A 100 2.26 -18.83 -2.42
N GLU A 101 1.95 -18.92 -3.71
CA GLU A 101 2.06 -17.79 -4.65
C GLU A 101 1.11 -16.65 -4.27
N GLN A 102 -0.14 -16.97 -3.96
CA GLN A 102 -1.11 -15.96 -3.51
C GLN A 102 -0.68 -15.27 -2.21
N ALA A 103 -0.13 -16.02 -1.26
CA ALA A 103 0.37 -15.45 -0.01
C ALA A 103 1.53 -14.47 -0.25
N HIS A 104 2.45 -14.82 -1.16
CA HIS A 104 3.55 -13.95 -1.56
C HIS A 104 3.06 -12.68 -2.29
N GLU A 105 2.16 -12.83 -3.25
CA GLU A 105 1.55 -11.68 -3.95
C GLU A 105 0.83 -10.74 -2.97
N THR A 106 0.13 -11.29 -1.98
CA THR A 106 -0.55 -10.50 -0.93
C THR A 106 0.45 -9.68 -0.10
N ARG A 107 1.62 -10.25 0.24
CA ARG A 107 2.66 -9.52 0.96
C ARG A 107 3.25 -8.39 0.11
N LEU A 108 3.48 -8.63 -1.17
CA LEU A 108 3.94 -7.59 -2.10
C LEU A 108 2.93 -6.46 -2.25
N ILE A 109 1.63 -6.78 -2.35
CA ILE A 109 0.55 -5.78 -2.36
C ILE A 109 0.63 -4.91 -1.11
N LYS A 110 0.74 -5.53 0.08
CA LYS A 110 0.81 -4.79 1.34
C LYS A 110 2.01 -3.84 1.40
N ILE A 111 3.19 -4.28 0.95
CA ILE A 111 4.38 -3.42 0.89
C ILE A 111 4.12 -2.17 0.02
N ARG A 112 3.43 -2.34 -1.11
CA ARG A 112 3.09 -1.23 -2.02
C ARG A 112 2.00 -0.31 -1.46
N GLU A 113 1.02 -0.87 -0.75
CA GLU A 113 0.02 -0.08 -0.03
C GLU A 113 0.67 0.77 1.05
N ASP A 114 1.56 0.18 1.85
CA ASP A 114 2.32 0.89 2.89
C ASP A 114 3.18 2.02 2.28
N GLU A 115 3.81 1.79 1.12
CA GLU A 115 4.53 2.81 0.35
C GLU A 115 3.60 3.95 -0.08
N GLY A 116 2.43 3.62 -0.67
CA GLY A 116 1.43 4.60 -1.09
C GLY A 116 0.89 5.44 0.07
N LEU A 117 0.63 4.82 1.22
CA LEU A 117 0.21 5.50 2.45
C LEU A 117 1.30 6.44 2.97
N ALA A 118 2.57 6.03 2.91
CA ALA A 118 3.70 6.88 3.29
C ALA A 118 3.81 8.12 2.38
N TYR A 119 3.62 7.97 1.06
CA TYR A 119 3.57 9.10 0.14
C TYR A 119 2.38 10.03 0.43
N ALA A 120 1.19 9.48 0.67
CA ALA A 120 0.01 10.27 1.01
C ALA A 120 0.21 11.09 2.29
N LYS A 121 0.85 10.49 3.32
CA LYS A 121 1.21 11.17 4.56
C LYS A 121 2.21 12.29 4.33
N LEU A 122 3.28 12.06 3.56
CA LEU A 122 4.26 13.11 3.24
C LEU A 122 3.59 14.29 2.52
N LYS A 123 2.66 14.01 1.60
CA LYS A 123 1.88 15.04 0.92
C LYS A 123 1.01 15.86 1.88
N GLN A 124 0.38 15.20 2.85
CA GLN A 124 -0.42 15.87 3.87
C GLN A 124 0.45 16.80 4.73
N ASP A 125 1.64 16.35 5.12
CA ASP A 125 2.60 17.14 5.90
C ASP A 125 3.09 18.38 5.12
N ILE A 126 3.31 18.25 3.82
CA ILE A 126 3.64 19.38 2.93
C ILE A 126 2.48 20.39 2.92
N ARG A 127 1.26 19.93 2.63
CA ARG A 127 0.07 20.80 2.58
C ARG A 127 -0.20 21.51 3.90
N ALA A 128 -0.06 20.83 5.03
CA ALA A 128 -0.26 21.43 6.35
C ALA A 128 0.73 22.57 6.62
N ARG A 129 1.99 22.41 6.20
CA ARG A 129 3.01 23.47 6.31
C ARG A 129 2.75 24.64 5.37
N GLU A 130 2.23 24.39 4.18
CA GLU A 130 1.85 25.45 3.23
C GLU A 130 0.66 26.27 3.75
N GLN A 131 -0.39 25.62 4.23
CA GLN A 131 -1.54 26.29 4.84
C GLN A 131 -1.14 27.16 6.04
N ALA A 132 -0.24 26.65 6.89
CA ALA A 132 0.29 27.42 8.03
C ALA A 132 1.04 28.69 7.59
N ARG A 133 1.67 28.69 6.40
CA ARG A 133 2.36 29.88 5.84
C ARG A 133 1.41 30.88 5.21
N GLU A 134 0.26 30.43 4.68
CA GLU A 134 -0.72 31.30 4.02
C GLU A 134 -1.61 32.07 5.01
N LEU A 135 -1.87 31.51 6.20
CA LEU A 135 -2.72 32.13 7.23
C LEU A 135 -2.28 33.55 7.63
N PRO A 136 -1.01 33.83 7.96
CA PRO A 136 -0.57 35.18 8.33
C PRO A 136 -0.68 36.18 7.17
N SER A 137 -0.39 35.74 5.94
CA SER A 137 -0.45 36.61 4.76
C SER A 137 -1.90 37.01 4.45
N ASN A 138 -2.84 36.09 4.59
CA ASN A 138 -4.26 36.36 4.36
C ASN A 138 -4.85 37.28 5.44
N GLU A 139 -4.42 37.13 6.68
CA GLU A 139 -4.85 38.00 7.78
C GLU A 139 -4.27 39.42 7.65
N PHE A 140 -3.00 39.54 7.26
CA PHE A 140 -2.39 40.84 6.97
C PHE A 140 -3.09 41.54 5.80
N ASN A 141 -3.37 40.83 4.70
CA ASN A 141 -4.08 41.37 3.54
C ASN A 141 -5.51 41.82 3.91
N ARG A 142 -6.23 41.04 4.72
CA ARG A 142 -7.57 41.39 5.21
C ARG A 142 -7.56 42.63 6.11
N VAL A 143 -6.54 42.80 6.95
CA VAL A 143 -6.40 43.98 7.82
C VAL A 143 -6.02 45.22 7.00
N ASN A 144 -5.19 45.06 5.97
CA ASN A 144 -4.81 46.16 5.08
C ASN A 144 -6.00 46.63 4.22
N ASP A 145 -6.80 45.71 3.70
CA ASP A 145 -8.01 46.00 2.90
C ASP A 145 -9.05 46.81 3.71
N ARG A 146 -9.22 46.50 5.01
CA ARG A 146 -10.07 47.29 5.92
C ARG A 146 -9.56 48.72 6.16
N ARG A 147 -8.25 48.98 6.00
CA ARG A 147 -7.65 50.30 6.22
C ARG A 147 -7.73 51.22 4.99
N ASP A 148 -8.07 50.69 3.81
CA ASP A 148 -7.76 51.35 2.54
C ASP A 148 -8.92 52.10 1.86
N GLY A 149 -10.17 52.04 2.33
CA GLY A 149 -11.28 52.54 1.49
C GLY A 149 -12.42 53.29 2.14
N GLN A 150 -13.17 52.67 3.07
CA GLN A 150 -14.53 53.15 3.36
C GLN A 150 -14.69 53.91 4.69
N ASP A 151 -13.96 53.55 5.75
CA ASP A 151 -14.16 54.20 7.06
C ASP A 151 -13.53 55.60 7.20
N ARG A 152 -12.60 56.00 6.32
CA ARG A 152 -11.97 57.33 6.38
C ARG A 152 -12.79 58.44 5.74
N ARG A 153 -13.91 58.15 5.05
CA ARG A 153 -14.74 59.17 4.39
C ARG A 153 -15.93 59.67 5.22
N MET A 154 -16.13 59.18 6.44
CA MET A 154 -17.23 59.63 7.33
C MET A 154 -16.73 60.41 8.56
N GLN A 155 -15.83 61.37 8.34
CA GLN A 155 -15.59 62.40 9.35
C GLN A 155 -15.44 63.77 8.68
N ARG A 156 -16.56 64.50 8.67
CA ARG A 156 -16.77 65.96 8.57
C ARG A 156 -17.92 66.27 7.61
N GLN A 157 -19.13 66.37 8.16
CA GLN A 157 -19.90 67.62 8.23
C GLN A 157 -20.96 67.47 9.33
#